data_AF-M9RHF5-F1
#
_entry.id   AF-M9RHF5-F1
#
_cell.length_a   1.000
_cell.length_b   1.000
_cell.length_c   1.000
_cell.angle_alpha   90.00
_cell.angle_beta   90.00
_cell.angle_gamma   90.00
#
_symmetry.space_group_name_H-M   'P 1'
#
loop_
_entity.id
_entity.type
_entity.pdbx_description
1 polymer ?
#
loop_
_entity_poly.entity_id
_entity_poly.type
_entity_poly.pdbx_seq_one_letter_code
_entity_poly.pdbx_strand_id
1 'polypeptide(L)'
;MKNYLLVSSDTYDVNDAVTASYAIASERLKRKVWPLYRRTSFATKILHGDYCLIYTAGGKKISQCVVASARVHSVERGRRSDLFEIEELLVDSPDRVINFETVNWFHKPISLRPLLKKLEITKYTA
;
A
#
# COMPACT_ATOMS: atom_id res chain seq x y z
N MET A 1 7.11 11.77 -13.65
CA MET A 1 5.87 11.32 -13.00
C MET A 1 5.59 9.90 -13.42
N LYS A 2 5.52 8.98 -12.47
CA LYS A 2 5.28 7.54 -12.66
C LYS A 2 4.08 7.10 -11.81
N ASN A 3 3.52 5.95 -12.17
CA ASN A 3 2.42 5.32 -11.44
C ASN A 3 2.91 4.03 -10.79
N TYR A 4 2.59 3.83 -9.52
CA TYR A 4 2.93 2.65 -8.74
C TYR A 4 1.68 1.97 -8.20
N LEU A 5 1.77 0.67 -7.98
CA LEU A 5 0.77 -0.11 -7.26
C LEU A 5 1.35 -0.49 -5.90
N LEU A 6 0.82 0.10 -4.84
CA LEU A 6 1.20 -0.24 -3.47
C LEU A 6 0.29 -1.35 -2.98
N VAL A 7 0.89 -2.43 -2.49
CA VAL A 7 0.19 -3.65 -2.11
C VAL A 7 0.22 -3.81 -0.59
N SER A 8 -0.95 -4.00 0.00
CA SER A 8 -1.11 -4.49 1.37
C SER A 8 -1.60 -5.94 1.31
N SER A 9 -1.07 -6.82 2.15
CA SER A 9 -1.55 -8.20 2.31
C SER A 9 -2.13 -8.41 3.69
N ASP A 10 -2.94 -9.46 3.85
CA ASP A 10 -3.36 -9.92 5.17
C ASP A 10 -2.09 -10.25 5.99
N THR A 11 -2.12 -10.00 7.29
CA THR A 11 -0.98 -10.25 8.16
C THR A 11 -1.44 -10.60 9.57
N TYR A 12 -0.52 -11.04 10.42
CA TYR A 12 -0.81 -11.46 11.78
C TYR A 12 -0.48 -10.35 12.77
N ASP A 13 -1.32 -10.22 13.77
CA ASP A 13 -1.02 -9.44 14.95
C ASP A 13 -0.27 -10.27 16.02
N VAL A 14 0.09 -9.64 17.15
CA VAL A 14 0.83 -10.25 18.26
C VAL A 14 0.02 -11.33 19.00
N ASN A 15 -1.29 -11.38 18.77
CA ASN A 15 -2.20 -12.38 19.32
C ASN A 15 -2.47 -13.52 18.32
N ASP A 16 -1.67 -13.62 17.24
CA ASP A 16 -1.84 -14.54 16.12
C ASP A 16 -3.18 -14.39 15.37
N ALA A 17 -3.88 -13.27 15.55
CA ALA A 17 -5.10 -12.98 14.80
C ALA A 17 -4.78 -12.34 13.45
N VAL A 18 -5.53 -12.74 12.42
CA VAL A 18 -5.35 -12.25 11.05
C VAL A 18 -5.98 -10.87 10.91
N THR A 19 -5.15 -9.86 10.72
CA THR A 19 -5.58 -8.52 10.33
C THR A 19 -5.75 -8.43 8.82
N ALA A 20 -6.93 -8.00 8.38
CA ALA A 20 -7.26 -7.88 6.97
C ALA A 20 -6.47 -6.75 6.29
N SER A 21 -6.00 -7.00 5.06
CA SER A 21 -5.20 -6.05 4.28
C SER A 21 -5.88 -4.69 4.06
N TYR A 22 -7.21 -4.70 3.91
CA TYR A 22 -8.01 -3.48 3.79
C TYR A 22 -7.96 -2.63 5.04
N ALA A 23 -8.03 -3.23 6.23
CA ALA A 23 -7.93 -2.48 7.49
C ALA A 23 -6.56 -1.81 7.62
N ILE A 24 -5.49 -2.56 7.33
CA ILE A 24 -4.11 -2.07 7.34
C ILE A 24 -3.91 -0.93 6.34
N ALA A 25 -4.34 -1.14 5.09
CA ALA A 25 -4.23 -0.13 4.05
C ALA A 25 -5.05 1.11 4.42
N SER A 26 -6.23 0.92 5.00
CA SER A 26 -7.11 2.02 5.36
C SER A 26 -6.50 2.90 6.43
N GLU A 27 -5.92 2.31 7.46
CA GLU A 27 -5.33 3.06 8.55
C GLU A 27 -4.12 3.88 8.09
N ARG A 28 -3.24 3.24 7.32
CA ARG A 28 -2.13 3.90 6.62
C ARG A 28 -2.60 5.11 5.80
N LEU A 29 -3.68 4.94 5.04
CA LEU A 29 -4.24 5.99 4.19
C LEU A 29 -4.91 7.13 4.97
N LYS A 30 -5.60 6.85 6.07
CA LYS A 30 -6.16 7.92 6.95
C LYS A 30 -5.05 8.82 7.48
N ARG A 31 -3.90 8.23 7.81
CA ARG A 31 -2.69 8.93 8.25
C ARG A 31 -1.91 9.56 7.11
N LYS A 32 -2.26 9.26 5.86
CA LYS A 32 -1.53 9.65 4.65
C LYS A 32 -0.08 9.16 4.65
N VAL A 33 0.17 7.98 5.23
CA VAL A 33 1.51 7.41 5.38
C VAL A 33 1.54 6.00 4.79
N TRP A 34 2.61 5.65 4.08
CA TRP A 34 2.82 4.28 3.62
C TRP A 34 4.27 3.81 3.84
N PRO A 35 4.49 2.74 4.64
CA PRO A 35 5.81 2.21 4.84
C PRO A 35 6.30 1.40 3.64
N LEU A 36 7.58 1.54 3.32
CA LEU A 36 8.32 0.74 2.36
C LEU A 36 9.43 0.01 3.10
N TYR A 37 9.45 -1.31 2.96
CA TYR A 37 10.44 -2.15 3.61
C TYR A 37 11.64 -2.36 2.70
N ARG A 38 12.77 -2.80 3.27
CA ARG A 38 14.05 -2.93 2.56
C ARG A 38 13.98 -3.75 1.26
N ARG A 39 13.06 -4.72 1.19
CA ARG A 39 12.88 -5.61 0.02
C ARG A 39 11.71 -5.20 -0.88
N THR A 40 11.05 -4.08 -0.60
CA THR A 40 9.95 -3.58 -1.43
C THR A 40 10.50 -3.12 -2.78
N SER A 41 10.07 -3.78 -3.85
CA SER A 41 10.45 -3.44 -5.22
C SER A 41 10.15 -1.97 -5.53
N PHE A 42 11.06 -1.33 -6.26
CA PHE A 42 10.96 0.08 -6.66
C PHE A 42 10.92 1.10 -5.50
N ALA A 43 11.15 0.69 -4.24
CA ALA A 43 11.09 1.60 -3.08
C ALA A 43 12.01 2.83 -3.20
N THR A 44 13.16 2.68 -3.86
CA THR A 44 14.12 3.77 -4.08
C THR A 44 13.77 4.66 -5.28
N LYS A 45 12.77 4.28 -6.09
CA LYS A 45 12.39 4.96 -7.34
C LYS A 45 11.14 5.84 -7.20
N ILE A 46 10.38 5.66 -6.11
CA ILE A 46 9.20 6.49 -5.80
C ILE A 46 9.69 7.87 -5.35
N LEU A 47 9.18 8.93 -5.97
CA LEU A 47 9.59 10.31 -5.71
C LEU A 47 8.37 11.22 -5.53
N HIS A 48 8.60 12.44 -5.04
CA HIS A 48 7.58 13.49 -4.96
C HIS A 48 6.87 13.68 -6.32
N GLY A 49 5.53 13.80 -6.26
CA GLY A 49 4.67 14.01 -7.41
C GLY A 49 4.25 12.73 -8.15
N ASP A 50 4.80 11.56 -7.80
CA ASP A 50 4.33 10.28 -8.35
C ASP A 50 2.94 9.91 -7.81
N TYR A 51 2.24 9.02 -8.53
CA TYR A 51 0.93 8.53 -8.16
C TYR A 51 0.98 7.07 -7.72
N CYS A 52 0.20 6.75 -6.70
CA CYS A 52 0.08 5.41 -6.15
C CYS A 52 -1.37 4.96 -6.20
N LEU A 53 -1.61 3.75 -6.71
CA LEU A 53 -2.85 3.01 -6.51
C LEU A 53 -2.68 2.07 -5.33
N ILE A 54 -3.70 1.95 -4.48
CA ILE A 54 -3.64 1.15 -3.26
C ILE A 54 -4.43 -0.13 -3.47
N TYR A 55 -3.71 -1.26 -3.50
CA TYR A 55 -4.26 -2.58 -3.74
C TYR A 55 -4.24 -3.42 -2.46
N THR A 56 -5.39 -3.99 -2.14
CA THR A 56 -5.57 -4.88 -0.99
C THR A 56 -5.50 -6.33 -1.47
N ALA A 57 -4.33 -6.94 -1.35
CA ALA A 57 -4.14 -8.38 -1.55
C ALA A 57 -4.67 -9.16 -0.33
N GLY A 58 -5.05 -10.42 -0.50
CA GLY A 58 -5.50 -11.28 0.60
C GLY A 58 -6.77 -12.06 0.29
N GLY A 59 -7.31 -12.70 1.33
CA GLY A 59 -8.52 -13.52 1.27
C GLY A 59 -9.70 -12.96 2.07
N LYS A 60 -9.49 -11.88 2.82
CA LYS A 60 -10.54 -11.27 3.64
C LYS A 60 -11.42 -10.29 2.84
N LYS A 61 -12.35 -9.63 3.52
CA LYS A 61 -13.30 -8.66 2.93
C LYS A 61 -12.54 -7.54 2.20
N ILE A 62 -13.06 -7.10 1.04
CA ILE A 62 -12.43 -6.07 0.18
C ILE A 62 -10.99 -6.46 -0.18
N SER A 63 -10.81 -7.70 -0.64
CA SER A 63 -9.56 -8.19 -1.20
C SER A 63 -9.58 -8.16 -2.72
N GLN A 64 -8.39 -8.24 -3.32
CA GLN A 64 -8.15 -8.24 -4.76
C GLN A 64 -8.71 -7.01 -5.49
N CYS A 65 -8.76 -5.89 -4.79
CA CYS A 65 -9.31 -4.63 -5.28
C CYS A 65 -8.33 -3.48 -5.10
N VAL A 66 -8.43 -2.49 -5.98
CA VAL A 66 -7.86 -1.16 -5.75
C VAL A 66 -8.90 -0.35 -5.01
N VAL A 67 -8.51 0.25 -3.88
CA VAL A 67 -9.44 0.92 -2.95
C VAL A 67 -9.28 2.44 -2.92
N ALA A 68 -8.11 2.94 -3.31
CA ALA A 68 -7.81 4.36 -3.33
C ALA A 68 -6.70 4.68 -4.34
N SER A 69 -6.58 5.97 -4.67
CA SER A 69 -5.39 6.56 -5.27
C SER A 69 -4.79 7.60 -4.33
N ALA A 70 -3.48 7.82 -4.40
CA ALA A 70 -2.78 8.81 -3.59
C ALA A 70 -1.65 9.47 -4.37
N ARG A 71 -1.35 10.73 -4.05
CA ARG A 71 -0.23 11.47 -4.63
C ARG A 71 0.90 11.60 -3.62
N VAL A 72 2.11 11.27 -4.03
CA VAL A 72 3.31 11.32 -3.18
C VAL A 72 3.71 12.77 -2.91
N HIS A 73 3.75 13.14 -1.63
CA HIS A 73 4.27 14.43 -1.16
C HIS A 73 5.77 14.35 -0.85
N SER A 74 6.18 13.38 -0.03
CA SER A 74 7.60 13.17 0.28
C SER A 74 7.88 11.69 0.47
N VAL A 75 9.16 11.33 0.36
CA VAL A 75 9.66 10.01 0.72
C VAL A 75 10.85 10.23 1.65
N GLU A 76 10.71 9.76 2.88
CA GLU A 76 11.66 10.01 3.96
C GLU A 76 12.25 8.68 4.46
N ARG A 77 13.34 8.77 5.22
CA ARG A 77 13.91 7.60 5.89
C ARG A 77 12.93 7.12 6.95
N GLY A 78 12.58 5.84 6.89
CA GLY A 78 11.65 5.24 7.84
C GLY A 78 12.26 5.13 9.23
N ARG A 79 11.44 5.41 10.23
CA ARG A 79 11.69 5.15 11.64
C ARG A 79 10.63 4.18 12.14
N ARG A 80 10.96 3.39 13.15
CA ARG A 80 9.98 2.50 13.81
C ARG A 80 8.78 3.28 14.35
N SER A 81 9.03 4.49 14.86
CA SER A 81 7.99 5.40 15.30
C SER A 81 6.96 5.64 14.21
N ASP A 82 7.34 5.77 12.94
CA ASP A 82 6.42 6.13 11.85
C ASP A 82 5.35 5.05 11.56
N LEU A 83 5.51 3.86 12.14
CA LEU A 83 4.53 2.78 12.13
C LEU A 83 3.54 2.83 13.31
N PHE A 84 3.41 3.98 13.99
CA PHE A 84 2.70 4.30 15.25
C PHE A 84 1.41 3.53 15.62
N GLU A 85 0.80 2.75 14.76
CA GLU A 85 -0.57 2.29 14.95
C GLU A 85 -0.85 0.82 14.66
N ILE A 86 0.19 0.01 14.50
CA ILE A 86 -0.03 -1.41 14.75
C ILE A 86 1.17 -1.95 15.52
N GLU A 87 1.28 -1.50 16.78
CA GLU A 87 2.18 -2.09 17.77
C GLU A 87 1.97 -3.61 17.88
N GLU A 88 0.80 -4.06 17.48
CA GLU A 88 0.42 -5.46 17.39
C GLU A 88 0.81 -6.13 16.06
N LEU A 89 1.18 -5.44 14.98
CA LEU A 89 1.58 -6.18 13.77
C LEU A 89 3.02 -6.71 13.89
N LEU A 90 3.20 -7.96 13.48
CA LEU A 90 4.50 -8.58 13.32
C LEU A 90 5.17 -8.13 12.01
N VAL A 91 5.55 -6.85 11.93
CA VAL A 91 6.22 -6.24 10.77
C VAL A 91 7.57 -5.62 11.13
N ASP A 92 8.50 -5.68 10.18
CA ASP A 92 9.82 -5.05 10.30
C ASP A 92 9.73 -3.52 10.39
N SER A 93 10.81 -2.89 10.86
CA SER A 93 10.93 -1.43 10.73
C SER A 93 11.01 -1.01 9.26
N PRO A 94 10.35 0.09 8.86
CA PRO A 94 10.36 0.53 7.49
C PRO A 94 11.73 1.12 7.15
N ASP A 95 12.21 0.88 5.93
CA ASP A 95 13.43 1.51 5.42
C ASP A 95 13.13 2.95 4.94
N ARG A 96 11.95 3.13 4.33
CA ARG A 96 11.44 4.40 3.83
C ARG A 96 9.96 4.55 4.15
N VAL A 97 9.51 5.79 4.21
CA VAL A 97 8.10 6.12 4.44
C VAL A 97 7.66 7.12 3.38
N ILE A 98 6.56 6.80 2.71
CA ILE A 98 5.88 7.72 1.79
C ILE A 98 4.90 8.55 2.61
N ASN A 99 4.97 9.87 2.48
CA ASN A 99 3.92 10.78 2.92
C ASN A 99 3.07 11.19 1.71
N PHE A 100 1.76 11.09 1.81
CA PHE A 100 0.83 11.46 0.75
C PHE A 100 0.29 12.88 0.95
N GLU A 101 0.17 13.63 -0.15
CA GLU A 101 -0.47 14.94 -0.15
C GLU A 101 -2.00 14.77 -0.07
N THR A 102 -2.51 13.92 -0.97
CA THR A 102 -3.92 13.63 -1.16
C THR A 102 -4.14 12.13 -1.24
N VAL A 103 -5.28 11.70 -0.70
CA VAL A 103 -5.79 10.33 -0.79
C VAL A 103 -7.23 10.42 -1.28
N ASN A 104 -7.51 9.76 -2.41
CA ASN A 104 -8.84 9.70 -3.01
C ASN A 104 -9.37 8.28 -2.91
N TRP A 105 -10.36 8.10 -2.05
CA TRP A 105 -11.04 6.82 -1.87
C TRP A 105 -11.99 6.55 -3.03
N PHE A 106 -11.98 5.33 -3.56
CA PHE A 106 -12.97 4.94 -4.55
C PHE A 106 -14.28 4.59 -3.87
N HIS A 107 -15.37 5.21 -4.31
CA HIS A 107 -16.72 4.94 -3.78
C HIS A 107 -17.07 3.44 -3.82
N LYS A 108 -16.62 2.74 -4.87
CA LYS A 108 -16.64 1.29 -4.96
C LYS A 108 -15.23 0.76 -5.23
N PRO A 109 -14.72 -0.18 -4.42
CA PRO A 109 -13.47 -0.86 -4.70
C PRO A 109 -13.45 -1.46 -6.10
N ILE A 110 -12.36 -1.24 -6.83
CA ILE A 110 -12.20 -1.66 -8.21
C ILE A 110 -11.51 -3.03 -8.23
N SER A 111 -12.25 -4.09 -8.54
CA SER A 111 -11.63 -5.41 -8.72
C SER A 111 -10.63 -5.37 -9.88
N LEU A 112 -9.40 -5.81 -9.62
CA LEU A 112 -8.34 -5.76 -10.64
C LEU A 112 -8.47 -6.91 -11.65
N ARG A 113 -9.02 -8.07 -11.23
CA ARG A 113 -9.10 -9.29 -12.03
C ARG A 113 -9.83 -9.12 -13.37
N PRO A 114 -10.99 -8.45 -13.45
CA PRO A 114 -11.65 -8.17 -14.74
C PRO A 114 -10.85 -7.22 -15.64
N LEU A 115 -9.98 -6.38 -15.05
CA LEU A 115 -9.22 -5.37 -15.76
C LEU A 115 -7.87 -5.88 -16.26
N LEU A 116 -7.36 -7.02 -15.76
CA LEU A 116 -6.06 -7.56 -16.16
C LEU A 116 -5.89 -7.68 -17.68
N LYS A 117 -6.94 -8.09 -18.41
CA LYS A 117 -6.91 -8.19 -19.88
C LYS A 117 -6.76 -6.85 -20.60
N LYS A 118 -7.07 -5.74 -19.92
CA LYS A 118 -7.00 -4.37 -20.44
C LYS A 118 -5.76 -3.62 -19.92
N LEU A 119 -5.08 -4.16 -18.91
CA LEU A 119 -3.89 -3.55 -18.33
C LEU A 119 -2.65 -3.98 -19.09
N GLU A 120 -1.95 -3.01 -19.66
CA GLU A 120 -0.70 -3.26 -20.41
C GLU A 120 0.46 -3.76 -19.53
N ILE A 121 0.32 -3.66 -18.20
CA ILE A 121 1.29 -4.17 -17.23
C ILE A 121 1.47 -5.70 -17.31
N THR A 122 0.51 -6.42 -17.90
CA THR A 122 0.55 -7.88 -18.03
C THR A 122 1.37 -8.37 -19.22
N LYS A 123 1.85 -7.48 -20.09
CA LYS A 123 2.63 -7.82 -21.29
C LYS A 123 4.14 -7.98 -21.02
N TYR A 124 4.61 -7.60 -19.83
CA TYR A 124 6.01 -7.72 -19.42
C TYR A 124 6.17 -8.88 -18.45
N THR A 125 6.12 -10.10 -18.97
CA THR A 125 6.74 -11.25 -18.31
C THR A 125 8.25 -11.17 -18.50
N ALA A 126 8.99 -11.28 -17.39
CA ALA A 126 10.43 -11.48 -17.39
C ALA A 126 10.81 -12.79 -18.09
#